data_AF-A0A3B0PJ18-F1
#
_entry.id   AF-A0A3B0PJ18-F1
#
_cell.length_a   1.000
_cell.length_b   1.000
_cell.length_c   1.000
_cell.angle_alpha   90.00
_cell.angle_beta   90.00
_cell.angle_gamma   90.00
#
_symmetry.space_group_name_H-M   'P 1'
#
loop_
_entity.id
_entity.type
_entity.pdbx_description
1 polymer ?
#
loop_
_entity_poly.entity_id
_entity_poly.type
_entity_poly.pdbx_seq_one_letter_code
_entity_poly.pdbx_strand_id
1 'polypeptide(L)'
;MLNYSPDDKSSDYYKDKKDLKMFILNVDNTSGYQKFIDFITKVYENDKNSKIGVTLKNVGKAHTTRNVYDIIKALPPNVETLTVFLDGADTTSLLALEDRRIKELNLYTTGQVNTDLW
;
A
#
# COMPACT_ATOMS: atom_id res chain seq x y z
N MET A 1 -7.13 12.32 33.87
CA MET A 1 -7.01 12.26 32.41
C MET A 1 -5.58 11.84 32.10
N LEU A 2 -5.36 10.73 31.41
CA LEU A 2 -4.01 10.31 30.99
C LEU A 2 -3.73 11.01 29.65
N ASN A 3 -2.74 11.89 29.63
CA ASN A 3 -2.29 12.55 28.40
C ASN A 3 -1.04 11.83 27.92
N TYR A 4 -1.14 11.17 26.77
CA TYR A 4 0.02 10.66 26.06
C TYR A 4 0.63 11.80 25.24
N SER A 5 1.90 12.09 25.48
CA SER A 5 2.74 12.82 24.53
C SER A 5 3.81 11.85 24.05
N PRO A 6 4.01 11.67 22.73
CA PRO A 6 5.16 10.91 22.26
C PRO A 6 6.45 11.60 22.76
N ASP A 7 7.48 10.79 22.96
CA ASP A 7 8.80 11.27 23.33
C ASP A 7 9.30 12.32 22.33
N ASP A 8 10.21 13.19 22.77
CA ASP A 8 10.91 14.11 21.88
C ASP A 8 11.55 13.32 20.72
N LYS A 9 11.53 13.89 19.51
CA LYS A 9 12.22 13.33 18.34
C LYS A 9 13.73 13.16 18.55
N SER A 10 14.31 13.82 19.56
CA SER A 10 15.69 13.63 19.98
C SER A 10 15.91 12.41 20.90
N SER A 11 14.87 11.71 21.32
CA SER A 11 14.99 10.53 22.19
C SER A 11 15.58 9.32 21.46
N ASP A 12 16.17 8.40 22.23
CA ASP A 12 16.75 7.16 21.70
C ASP A 12 15.73 6.32 20.91
N TYR A 13 14.43 6.46 21.19
CA TYR A 13 13.36 5.81 20.43
C TYR A 13 13.37 6.15 18.94
N TYR A 14 13.76 7.40 18.57
CA TYR A 14 13.76 7.86 17.19
C TYR A 14 15.12 7.75 16.50
N LYS A 15 16.19 7.44 17.25
CA LYS A 15 17.58 7.44 16.77
C LYS A 15 17.82 6.61 15.52
N ASP A 16 17.13 5.47 15.40
CA ASP A 16 17.25 4.54 14.26
C ASP A 16 15.99 4.49 13.38
N LYS A 17 15.02 5.40 13.60
CA LYS A 17 13.81 5.44 12.78
C LYS A 17 14.08 6.10 11.44
N LYS A 18 14.03 5.29 10.39
CA LYS A 18 13.97 5.76 9.01
C LYS A 18 12.55 6.18 8.62
N ASP A 19 12.46 7.25 7.84
CA ASP A 19 11.21 7.69 7.22
C ASP A 19 10.65 6.63 6.27
N LEU A 20 9.32 6.51 6.27
CA LEU A 20 8.55 5.70 5.33
C LEU A 20 8.21 6.55 4.11
N LYS A 21 8.66 6.14 2.92
CA LYS A 21 8.32 6.78 1.65
C LYS A 21 6.97 6.26 1.18
N MET A 22 5.94 7.11 1.20
CA MET A 22 4.57 6.74 0.82
C MET A 22 4.28 7.11 -0.64
N PHE A 23 3.76 6.16 -1.41
CA PHE A 23 3.33 6.37 -2.79
C PHE A 23 1.89 5.92 -3.00
N ILE A 24 1.13 6.68 -3.79
CA ILE A 24 -0.30 6.47 -3.98
C ILE A 24 -0.59 6.21 -5.46
N LEU A 25 -1.30 5.12 -5.75
CA LEU A 25 -1.81 4.80 -7.07
C LEU A 25 -3.35 4.74 -7.01
N ASN A 26 -4.01 5.49 -7.88
CA ASN A 26 -5.39 5.20 -8.24
C ASN A 26 -5.38 4.13 -9.33
N VAL A 27 -5.94 2.95 -9.05
CA VAL A 27 -5.85 1.80 -9.98
C VAL A 27 -6.72 1.98 -11.22
N ASP A 28 -7.67 2.91 -11.21
CA ASP A 28 -8.44 3.30 -12.41
C ASP A 28 -7.57 4.04 -13.44
N ASN A 29 -6.41 4.56 -13.04
CA ASN A 29 -5.47 5.22 -13.94
C ASN A 29 -4.58 4.20 -14.66
N THR A 30 -5.16 3.49 -15.62
CA THR A 30 -4.45 2.48 -16.42
C THR A 30 -3.21 3.04 -17.13
N SER A 31 -3.26 4.28 -17.60
CA SER A 31 -2.12 4.94 -18.26
C SER A 31 -0.96 5.30 -17.32
N GLY A 32 -1.25 5.40 -16.02
CA GLY A 32 -0.29 5.73 -14.97
C GLY A 32 0.39 4.51 -14.34
N TYR A 33 -0.14 3.31 -14.56
CA TYR A 33 0.36 2.09 -13.93
C TYR A 33 1.85 1.84 -14.21
N GLN A 34 2.24 1.78 -15.48
CA GLN A 34 3.64 1.48 -15.83
C GLN A 34 4.58 2.55 -15.26
N LYS A 35 4.19 3.82 -15.35
CA LYS A 35 4.96 4.94 -14.78
C LYS A 35 5.12 4.82 -13.26
N PHE A 36 4.09 4.35 -12.56
CA PHE A 36 4.13 4.12 -11.13
C PHE A 36 5.10 2.99 -10.78
N ILE A 37 5.02 1.84 -11.46
CA ILE A 37 5.93 0.70 -11.25
C ILE A 37 7.38 1.07 -11.55
N ASP A 38 7.62 1.76 -12.66
CA ASP A 38 8.98 2.22 -13.02
C ASP A 38 9.53 3.18 -11.96
N PHE A 39 8.70 4.08 -11.46
CA PHE A 39 9.10 5.05 -10.45
C PHE A 39 9.43 4.39 -9.10
N ILE A 40 8.54 3.55 -8.57
CA ILE A 40 8.78 2.86 -7.29
C ILE A 40 9.99 1.90 -7.37
N THR A 41 10.19 1.27 -8.53
CA THR A 41 11.37 0.43 -8.79
C THR A 41 12.64 1.26 -8.75
N LYS A 42 12.68 2.43 -9.41
CA LYS A 42 13.82 3.36 -9.32
C LYS A 42 14.09 3.82 -7.90
N VAL A 43 13.05 4.08 -7.10
CA VAL A 43 13.21 4.44 -5.67
C VAL A 43 13.89 3.31 -4.90
N TYR A 44 13.47 2.05 -5.13
CA TYR A 44 14.09 0.88 -4.53
C TYR A 44 15.54 0.65 -5.01
N GLU A 45 15.80 0.79 -6.30
CA GLU A 45 17.15 0.60 -6.87
C GLU A 45 18.15 1.65 -6.36
N ASN A 46 17.69 2.89 -6.18
CA ASN A 46 18.51 3.97 -5.63
C ASN A 46 18.87 3.77 -4.14
N ASP A 47 17.98 3.14 -3.37
CA ASP A 47 18.24 2.78 -1.97
C ASP A 47 17.47 1.51 -1.58
N LYS A 48 18.17 0.37 -1.62
CA LYS A 48 17.62 -0.94 -1.28
C LYS A 48 17.16 -1.05 0.17
N ASN A 49 17.63 -0.15 1.05
CA ASN A 49 17.26 -0.09 2.46
C ASN A 49 16.14 0.92 2.75
N SER A 50 15.60 1.56 1.71
CA SER A 50 14.47 2.47 1.86
C SER A 50 13.23 1.71 2.32
N LYS A 51 12.49 2.32 3.24
CA LYS A 51 11.19 1.83 3.67
C LYS A 51 10.13 2.41 2.75
N ILE A 52 9.39 1.55 2.06
CA ILE A 52 8.36 1.99 1.12
C ILE A 52 6.99 1.55 1.62
N GLY A 53 6.03 2.49 1.55
CA GLY A 53 4.62 2.21 1.72
C GLY A 53 3.85 2.56 0.45
N VAL A 54 2.87 1.73 0.11
CA VAL A 54 2.04 1.90 -1.08
C VAL A 54 0.57 1.98 -0.68
N THR A 55 -0.16 2.92 -1.26
CA THR A 55 -1.61 3.03 -1.15
C THR A 55 -2.25 2.80 -2.51
N LEU A 56 -3.10 1.79 -2.61
CA LEU A 56 -3.92 1.49 -3.78
C LEU A 56 -5.35 1.97 -3.52
N LYS A 57 -5.84 2.90 -4.34
CA LYS A 57 -7.20 3.44 -4.28
C LYS A 57 -8.08 2.84 -5.37
N ASN A 58 -9.38 2.73 -5.10
CA ASN A 58 -10.43 2.27 -6.02
C ASN A 58 -10.25 0.81 -6.51
N VAL A 59 -9.74 -0.07 -5.65
CA VAL A 59 -9.58 -1.48 -6.01
C VAL A 59 -10.94 -2.15 -6.17
N GLY A 60 -11.20 -2.72 -7.35
CA GLY A 60 -12.45 -3.44 -7.64
C GLY A 60 -13.59 -2.60 -8.23
N LYS A 61 -13.38 -1.30 -8.50
CA LYS A 61 -14.42 -0.38 -8.98
C LYS A 61 -14.96 -0.67 -10.39
N ALA A 62 -14.14 -1.22 -11.29
CA ALA A 62 -14.50 -1.34 -12.70
C ALA A 62 -13.98 -2.63 -13.34
N HIS A 63 -14.50 -3.82 -12.99
CA HIS A 63 -14.18 -5.12 -13.64
C HIS A 63 -12.68 -5.45 -13.87
N THR A 64 -11.75 -4.75 -13.21
CA THR A 64 -10.31 -4.75 -13.49
C THR A 64 -9.51 -5.46 -12.40
N THR A 65 -10.07 -6.54 -11.85
CA THR A 65 -9.47 -7.30 -10.73
C THR A 65 -8.09 -7.84 -11.07
N ARG A 66 -7.86 -8.22 -12.33
CA ARG A 66 -6.56 -8.68 -12.85
C ARG A 66 -5.47 -7.60 -12.74
N ASN A 67 -5.81 -6.33 -12.92
CA ASN A 67 -4.82 -5.25 -12.85
C ASN A 67 -4.23 -5.11 -11.45
N VAL A 68 -5.02 -5.33 -10.40
CA VAL A 68 -4.55 -5.13 -9.01
C VAL A 68 -3.66 -6.28 -8.53
N TYR A 69 -3.97 -7.52 -8.92
CA TYR A 69 -3.09 -8.66 -8.67
C TYR A 69 -1.70 -8.40 -9.27
N ASP A 70 -1.67 -7.99 -10.54
CA ASP A 70 -0.42 -7.71 -11.26
C ASP A 70 0.32 -6.50 -10.66
N ILE A 71 -0.40 -5.46 -10.22
CA ILE A 71 0.18 -4.32 -9.49
C ILE A 71 0.89 -4.80 -8.22
N ILE A 72 0.19 -5.54 -7.36
CA ILE A 72 0.75 -6.01 -6.09
C ILE A 72 1.97 -6.88 -6.38
N LYS A 73 1.89 -7.80 -7.35
CA LYS A 73 3.00 -8.68 -7.73
C LYS A 73 4.22 -7.93 -8.29
N ALA A 74 4.03 -6.80 -8.95
CA ALA A 74 5.11 -5.98 -9.49
C ALA A 74 5.78 -5.05 -8.46
N LEU A 75 5.21 -4.88 -7.26
CA LEU A 75 5.80 -4.01 -6.23
C LEU A 75 7.21 -4.47 -5.82
N PRO A 76 8.16 -3.56 -5.57
CA PRO A 76 9.47 -3.93 -5.06
C PRO A 76 9.41 -4.71 -3.73
N PRO A 77 10.44 -5.51 -3.40
CA PRO A 77 10.44 -6.36 -2.21
C PRO A 77 10.56 -5.59 -0.88
N ASN A 78 10.96 -4.32 -0.91
CA ASN A 78 11.08 -3.45 0.27
C ASN A 78 9.80 -2.64 0.57
N VAL A 79 8.69 -2.91 -0.13
CA VAL A 79 7.38 -2.40 0.26
C VAL A 79 6.96 -3.11 1.55
N GLU A 80 7.04 -2.38 2.66
CA GLU A 80 6.73 -2.91 3.99
C GLU A 80 5.32 -2.54 4.47
N THR A 81 4.72 -1.50 3.90
CA THR A 81 3.35 -1.07 4.22
C THR A 81 2.51 -1.10 2.95
N LEU A 82 1.37 -1.79 2.98
CA LEU A 82 0.38 -1.75 1.92
C LEU A 82 -0.96 -1.31 2.47
N THR A 83 -1.54 -0.28 1.86
CA THR A 83 -2.90 0.18 2.14
C THR A 83 -3.77 -0.03 0.91
N VAL A 84 -4.90 -0.71 1.06
CA VAL A 84 -5.83 -0.99 -0.04
C VAL A 84 -7.21 -0.46 0.31
N PHE A 85 -7.75 0.40 -0.56
CA PHE A 85 -9.14 0.85 -0.51
C PHE A 85 -9.96 0.05 -1.53
N LEU A 86 -10.75 -0.89 -1.04
CA LEU A 86 -11.62 -1.80 -1.77
C LEU A 86 -12.98 -1.12 -2.03
N ASP A 87 -13.35 -0.95 -3.29
CA ASP A 87 -14.64 -0.39 -3.72
C ASP A 87 -15.70 -1.47 -3.99
N GLY A 88 -15.30 -2.75 -4.00
CA GLY A 88 -16.19 -3.90 -4.18
C GLY A 88 -15.78 -5.10 -3.31
N ALA A 89 -16.60 -6.15 -3.33
CA ALA A 89 -16.41 -7.37 -2.52
C ALA A 89 -15.34 -8.33 -3.09
N ASP A 90 -14.92 -8.15 -4.35
CA ASP A 90 -13.90 -9.00 -4.96
C ASP A 90 -12.50 -8.68 -4.41
N THR A 91 -11.99 -9.60 -3.60
CA THR A 91 -10.67 -9.54 -2.95
C THR A 91 -9.65 -10.50 -3.56
N THR A 92 -9.96 -11.16 -4.68
CA THR A 92 -9.05 -12.14 -5.32
C THR A 92 -7.68 -11.55 -5.65
N SER A 93 -7.60 -10.26 -5.93
CA SER A 93 -6.33 -9.56 -6.14
C SER A 93 -5.37 -9.62 -4.95
N LEU A 94 -5.88 -9.78 -3.71
CA LEU A 94 -5.07 -9.91 -2.50
C LEU A 94 -4.29 -11.24 -2.43
N LEU A 95 -4.61 -12.23 -3.28
CA LEU A 95 -3.79 -13.44 -3.40
C LEU A 95 -2.33 -13.13 -3.77
N ALA A 96 -2.06 -11.99 -4.43
CA ALA A 96 -0.69 -11.56 -4.73
C ALA A 96 0.16 -11.23 -3.48
N LEU A 97 -0.44 -11.24 -2.29
CA LEU A 97 0.26 -11.03 -1.01
C LEU A 97 0.88 -12.31 -0.44
N GLU A 98 0.50 -13.50 -0.92
CA GLU A 98 0.93 -14.79 -0.36
C GLU A 98 2.47 -14.89 -0.24
N ASP A 99 3.18 -14.45 -1.27
CA ASP A 99 4.65 -14.52 -1.32
C ASP A 99 5.34 -13.23 -0.81
N ARG A 100 4.61 -12.30 -0.20
CA ARG A 100 5.12 -10.98 0.18
C ARG A 100 5.30 -10.81 1.68
N ARG A 101 6.46 -10.26 2.04
CA ARG A 101 6.74 -9.83 3.41
C ARG A 101 6.24 -8.41 3.65
N ILE A 102 4.98 -8.28 4.04
CA ILE A 102 4.36 -7.02 4.45
C ILE A 102 4.46 -6.89 5.98
N LYS A 103 4.94 -5.76 6.48
CA LYS A 103 4.96 -5.46 7.93
C LYS A 103 3.65 -4.87 8.41
N GLU A 104 3.00 -4.07 7.57
CA GLU A 104 1.73 -3.43 7.87
C GLU A 104 0.79 -3.52 6.66
N LEU A 105 -0.36 -4.15 6.86
CA LEU A 105 -1.42 -4.23 5.87
C LEU A 105 -2.66 -3.52 6.40
N ASN A 106 -3.10 -2.49 5.69
CA ASN A 106 -4.33 -1.77 5.98
C ASN A 106 -5.35 -2.04 4.88
N LEU A 107 -6.51 -2.56 5.25
CA LEU A 107 -7.62 -2.83 4.33
C LEU A 107 -8.81 -1.96 4.74
N TYR A 108 -9.30 -1.17 3.80
CA TYR A 108 -10.47 -0.33 3.97
C TYR A 108 -11.48 -0.65 2.88
N THR A 109 -12.75 -0.78 3.25
CA THR A 109 -13.85 -0.85 2.29
C THR A 109 -14.43 0.55 2.11
N THR A 110 -14.59 1.01 0.87
CA THR A 110 -15.22 2.30 0.53
C THR A 110 -16.70 2.16 0.18
N GLY A 111 -17.20 0.93 0.10
CA GLY A 111 -18.63 0.62 -0.05
C GLY A 111 -19.47 1.01 1.17
N GLN A 112 -20.77 1.21 0.96
CA GLN A 112 -21.71 1.52 2.04
C GLN A 112 -21.77 0.37 3.05
N VAL A 113 -21.76 0.74 4.34
CA VAL A 113 -21.77 -0.18 5.48
C VAL A 113 -23.16 -0.84 5.69
N ASN A 114 -23.97 -1.02 4.63
CA ASN A 114 -25.28 -1.70 4.66
C ASN A 114 -25.71 -2.34 3.32
N THR A 115 -24.77 -2.70 2.45
CA THR A 115 -25.08 -3.52 1.27
C THR A 115 -24.67 -4.96 1.58
N ASP A 116 -25.43 -5.97 1.14
CA ASP A 116 -25.17 -7.42 1.31
C ASP A 116 -23.84 -7.93 0.67
N LEU A 117 -22.92 -7.01 0.38
CA LEU A 117 -21.61 -7.24 -0.22
C LEU A 117 -20.53 -7.56 0.83
N TRP A 118 -20.80 -7.43 2.13
CA TRP A 118 -19.88 -7.77 3.22
C TRP A 118 -20.64 -8.04 4.53
#